data_AF-A0A527FY55-F1
#
_entry.id   AF-A0A527FY55-F1
#
_cell.length_a   1.000
_cell.length_b   1.000
_cell.length_c   1.000
_cell.angle_alpha   90.00
_cell.angle_beta   90.00
_cell.angle_gamma   90.00
#
_symmetry.space_group_name_H-M   'P 1'
#
loop_
_entity.id
_entity.type
_entity.pdbx_description
1 polymer ?
#
loop_
_entity_poly.entity_id
_entity_poly.type
_entity_poly.pdbx_seq_one_letter_code
_entity_poly.pdbx_strand_id
1 'polypeptide(L)' 'EALAMIEPLEERLSGYFHFFGLKGGLLMQLDRGDEARVAFDRAIALANTAAEAAHIRMHIDRLIRDGAVRPAAKKAN' A
#
# COMPACT_ATOMS: atom_id res chain seq x y z
N GLU A 1 -4.97 -5.96 -13.49
CA GLU A 1 -3.87 -6.28 -12.55
C GLU A 1 -4.40 -6.31 -11.12
N ALA A 2 -3.67 -6.89 -10.15
CA ALA A 2 -4.14 -7.20 -8.79
C ALA A 2 -4.90 -6.07 -8.06
N LEU A 3 -4.56 -4.80 -8.32
CA LEU A 3 -5.28 -3.64 -7.77
C LEU A 3 -6.77 -3.61 -8.16
N ALA A 4 -7.08 -3.88 -9.43
CA ALA A 4 -8.46 -3.89 -9.94
C ALA A 4 -9.31 -5.03 -9.33
N MET A 5 -8.67 -6.09 -8.84
CA MET A 5 -9.37 -7.17 -8.14
C MET A 5 -9.80 -6.77 -6.73
N ILE A 6 -9.05 -5.87 -6.09
CA ILE A 6 -9.30 -5.47 -4.70
C ILE A 6 -10.10 -4.17 -4.58
N GLU A 7 -10.11 -3.32 -5.61
CA GLU A 7 -10.88 -2.05 -5.61
C GLU A 7 -12.36 -2.21 -5.23
N PRO A 8 -13.12 -3.20 -5.74
CA PRO A 8 -14.52 -3.39 -5.35
C PRO A 8 -14.72 -3.73 -3.86
N LEU A 9 -13.66 -4.19 -3.18
CA LEU A 9 -13.71 -4.54 -1.76
C LEU A 9 -13.49 -3.32 -0.85
N GLU A 10 -13.06 -2.18 -1.40
CA GLU A 10 -12.69 -1.00 -0.62
C GLU A 10 -13.82 -0.51 0.29
N GLU A 11 -15.05 -0.46 -0.22
CA GLU A 11 -16.19 0.01 0.56
C GLU A 11 -16.43 -0.88 1.79
N ARG A 12 -16.44 -2.20 1.57
CA ARG A 12 -16.67 -3.21 2.61
C ARG A 12 -15.52 -3.31 3.61
N LEU A 13 -14.30 -2.97 3.18
CA LEU A 13 -13.08 -3.02 3.98
C LEU A 13 -12.58 -1.64 4.40
N SER A 14 -13.45 -0.62 4.31
CA SER A 14 -13.07 0.78 4.53
C SER A 14 -12.61 1.08 5.96
N GLY A 15 -12.96 0.21 6.92
CA GLY A 15 -12.47 0.24 8.30
C GLY A 15 -11.33 -0.73 8.61
N TYR A 16 -10.81 -1.45 7.61
CA TYR A 16 -9.79 -2.50 7.79
C TYR A 16 -8.42 -2.03 7.30
N PHE A 17 -7.52 -1.69 8.23
CA PHE A 17 -6.24 -1.06 7.87
C PHE A 17 -5.34 -1.92 6.95
N HIS A 18 -5.36 -3.24 7.11
CA HIS A 18 -4.55 -4.16 6.29
C HIS A 18 -4.90 -4.08 4.80
N PHE A 19 -6.16 -3.77 4.47
CA PHE A 19 -6.58 -3.55 3.08
C PHE A 19 -5.82 -2.38 2.46
N PHE A 20 -5.75 -1.25 3.18
CA PHE A 20 -5.08 -0.05 2.71
C PHE A 20 -3.56 -0.21 2.65
N GLY A 21 -2.95 -1.00 3.54
CA GLY A 21 -1.54 -1.38 3.45
C GLY A 21 -1.23 -2.20 2.19
N LEU A 22 -2.08 -3.18 1.85
CA LEU A 22 -1.96 -3.95 0.62
C LEU A 22 -2.13 -3.07 -0.63
N LYS A 23 -3.18 -2.22 -0.64
CA LYS A 23 -3.45 -1.27 -1.72
C LYS A 23 -2.25 -0.36 -1.97
N GLY A 24 -1.68 0.21 -0.91
CA GLY A 24 -0.46 1.04 -1.00
C GLY A 24 0.73 0.28 -1.59
N GLY A 25 0.94 -0.97 -1.17
CA GLY A 25 2.00 -1.82 -1.74
C GLY A 25 1.83 -2.06 -3.24
N LEU A 26 0.62 -2.43 -3.68
CA LEU A 26 0.33 -2.64 -5.10
C LEU A 26 0.50 -1.37 -5.92
N LEU A 27 0.07 -0.21 -5.41
CA LEU A 27 0.26 1.09 -6.05
C LEU A 27 1.75 1.43 -6.22
N MET A 28 2.59 1.13 -5.22
CA MET A 28 4.04 1.29 -5.37
C MET A 28 4.64 0.38 -6.44
N GLN A 29 4.12 -0.85 -6.62
CA GLN A 29 4.59 -1.72 -7.70
C GLN A 29 4.24 -1.18 -9.09
N LEU A 30 3.20 -0.34 -9.18
CA LEU A 30 2.74 0.32 -10.40
C LEU A 30 3.34 1.72 -10.59
N ASP A 31 4.34 2.11 -9.80
CA ASP A 31 4.96 3.45 -9.80
C ASP A 31 3.98 4.59 -9.46
N ARG A 32 2.85 4.27 -8.81
CA ARG A 32 1.80 5.21 -8.38
C ARG A 32 2.05 5.66 -6.94
N GLY A 33 3.20 6.30 -6.71
CA GLY A 33 3.69 6.66 -5.38
C GLY A 33 2.76 7.58 -4.57
N ASP A 34 2.15 8.58 -5.22
CA ASP A 34 1.26 9.52 -4.54
C ASP A 34 -0.01 8.83 -4.01
N GLU A 35 -0.61 7.96 -4.81
CA GLU A 35 -1.77 7.19 -4.40
C GLU A 35 -1.43 6.14 -3.35
N ALA A 36 -0.24 5.54 -3.44
CA ALA A 36 0.26 4.63 -2.42
C ALA A 36 0.36 5.34 -1.07
N ARG A 37 0.86 6.58 -1.06
CA ARG A 37 0.97 7.40 0.15
C ARG A 37 -0.39 7.65 0.80
N VAL A 38 -1.39 8.02 0.00
CA VAL A 38 -2.77 8.21 0.50
C VAL A 38 -3.34 6.93 1.09
N ALA A 39 -3.11 5.78 0.45
CA ALA A 39 -3.56 4.49 0.99
C ALA A 39 -2.85 4.19 2.33
N PHE A 40 -1.55 4.41 2.43
CA PHE A 40 -0.81 4.19 3.66
C PHE A 40 -1.22 5.13 4.80
N ASP A 41 -1.47 6.42 4.51
CA ASP A 41 -1.98 7.37 5.50
C ASP A 41 -3.33 6.90 6.07
N ARG A 42 -4.21 6.38 5.21
CA ARG A 42 -5.49 5.80 5.62
C ARG A 42 -5.30 4.52 6.45
N ALA A 43 -4.33 3.67 6.12
CA ALA A 43 -3.99 2.50 6.92
C ALA A 43 -3.54 2.92 8.35
N ILE A 44 -2.68 3.94 8.46
CA ILE A 44 -2.20 4.45 9.74
C ILE A 44 -3.35 5.06 10.56
N ALA A 45 -4.26 5.80 9.92
CA ALA A 45 -5.41 6.39 10.59
C ALA A 45 -6.41 5.35 11.14
N LEU A 46 -6.49 4.18 10.51
CA LEU A 46 -7.37 3.07 10.92
C LEU A 46 -6.72 2.12 11.92
N ALA A 47 -5.43 2.26 12.22
CA ALA A 47 -4.76 1.45 13.22
C ALA A 47 -5.28 1.83 14.61
N ASN A 48 -5.78 0.86 15.37
CA ASN A 48 -6.35 1.09 16.69
C ASN A 48 -5.26 1.12 17.78
N THR A 49 -4.07 0.63 17.46
CA THR A 49 -2.95 0.54 18.39
C THR A 49 -1.65 1.07 17.78
N ALA A 50 -0.75 1.52 18.66
CA ALA A 50 0.59 1.94 18.26
C ALA A 50 1.40 0.80 17.60
N ALA A 51 1.18 -0.45 18.01
CA ALA A 51 1.84 -1.62 17.45
C ALA A 51 1.39 -1.88 15.99
N GLU A 52 0.09 -1.76 15.70
CA GLU A 52 -0.44 -1.87 14.34
C GLU A 52 0.11 -0.74 13.45
N ALA A 53 0.11 0.50 13.94
CA ALA A 53 0.67 1.63 13.21
C ALA A 53 2.18 1.47 12.94
N ALA A 54 2.94 0.90 13.89
CA ALA A 54 4.35 0.59 13.72
C ALA A 54 4.56 -0.50 12.66
N HIS A 55 3.73 -1.55 12.66
CA HIS A 55 3.80 -2.61 11.65
C HIS A 55 3.56 -2.07 10.23
N ILE A 56 2.56 -1.18 10.05
CA ILE A 56 2.29 -0.52 8.77
C ILE A 56 3.50 0.33 8.34
N ARG A 57 4.06 1.14 9.24
CA ARG A 57 5.26 1.97 8.97
C ARG A 57 6.47 1.14 8.55
N MET A 58 6.72 0.01 9.20
CA MET A 58 7.81 -0.88 8.79
C MET A 58 7.59 -1.44 7.38
N HIS A 59 6.34 -1.73 7.01
CA HIS A 59 6.00 -2.18 5.65
C HIS A 59 6.22 -1.07 4.61
N ILE A 60 5.84 0.16 4.95
CA ILE A 60 6.07 1.36 4.12
C ILE A 60 7.56 1.57 3.92
N ASP A 61 8.36 1.57 4.99
CA ASP A 61 9.81 1.80 4.92
C ASP A 61 10.51 0.72 4.08
N ARG A 62 10.05 -0.53 4.19
CA ARG A 62 10.54 -1.63 3.35
C ARG A 62 10.17 -1.41 1.90
N LEU A 63 8.93 -1.02 1.60
CA LEU A 63 8.47 -0.79 0.23
C LEU A 63 9.12 0.44 -0.41
N ILE A 64 9.42 1.49 0.36
CA ILE A 64 10.20 2.64 -0.12
C ILE A 64 11.61 2.20 -0.49
N ARG A 65 12.27 1.38 0.35
CA ARG A 65 13.59 0.82 0.03
C ARG A 65 13.52 -0.11 -1.19
N ASP A 66 12.57 -1.04 -1.23
CA ASP A 66 12.43 -2.01 -2.31
C ASP A 66 11.93 -1.37 -3.62
N GLY A 67 11.20 -0.26 -3.54
CA GLY A 67 10.78 0.58 -4.66
C GLY A 67 11.94 1.43 -5.19
N ALA A 68 12.81 1.95 -4.32
CA ALA A 68 14.07 2.57 -4.72
C ALA A 68 15.08 1.56 -5.31
N VAL A 69 14.95 0.27 -4.95
CA VAL A 69 15.85 -0.82 -5.40
C VAL A 69 15.31 -1.56 -6.62
N ARG A 70 14.05 -1.39 -7.02
CA ARG A 70 13.56 -1.95 -8.29
C ARG A 70 13.90 -1.00 -9.45
N PRO A 71 14.88 -1.30 -10.33
CA PRO A 71 14.91 -0.65 -11.62
C PRO A 71 13.56 -0.97 -12.29
N ALA A 72 12.86 0.08 -12.74
CA ALA A 72 11.59 0.04 -13.43
C ALA A 72 11.44 -1.30 -14.17
N ALA A 73 10.60 -2.19 -13.64
CA ALA A 73 10.39 -3.49 -14.24
C ALA A 73 9.94 -3.23 -15.67
N LYS A 74 10.86 -3.56 -16.59
CA LYS A 74 10.81 -3.33 -18.02
C LYS A 74 9.40 -3.62 -18.51
N LYS A 75 8.74 -2.63 -19.12
CA LYS A 75 7.50 -2.81 -19.90
C LYS A 75 7.70 -4.05 -20.77
N ALA A 76 7.03 -5.14 -20.43
CA ALA A 76 7.02 -6.33 -21.25
C ALA A 76 6.08 -6.05 -22.42
N ASN A 77 6.69 -6.09 -23.61
CA ASN A 77 6.13 -5.88 -24.94
C ASN A 77 5.04 -6.90 -25.29
#